data_AF-A0A5E4YWR8-F1
#
_entry.id   AF-A0A5E4YWR8-F1
#
_cell.length_a   1.000
_cell.length_b   1.000
_cell.length_c   1.000
_cell.angle_alpha   90.00
_cell.angle_beta   90.00
_cell.angle_gamma   90.00
#
_symmetry.space_group_name_H-M   'P 1'
#
loop_
_entity.id
_entity.type
_entity.pdbx_description
1 polymer ?
#
loop_
_entity_poly.entity_id
_entity_poly.type
_entity_poly.pdbx_seq_one_letter_code
_entity_poly.pdbx_strand_id
1 'polypeptide(L)'
;MPGLSAAEVRKRNATDDMRDIAIEHADDAAIRDVMDPDALARSLPAPMVFVDLETTGGNALGDRITEIGVVEVGPHGVEQWSTLLDPAEPIPPFIQQLTGITNEMVRGQPSFESLAHGLAERLQGKLFVAHNARFDYGFLKNEFRRAGIAFQADVLCTVRLSRLLFPSAARHGLDALIARFGLAPLGRHRALADADLLWQFWQKLHTIYTPDLIEQAVQRVTKRSSQPPQLPDDAIDALPNRPGVYLFYGEGDTLLYVGKSVDIRARVRSHFSSDHQVAKDLRISQEIRRVEARRTAGELGALLLESQLVKQLQPVHNRQLRRASQLYSWQLTPDADMPELVSAKAVDFAGAEALYGTFSSRTRAQSALRTLADQHRLCCAQLGLETVGAGRPCFGYQVKRCDGVCVGDMPLAAHTERVRQALATLRLETWPYEGPIAVEERSADTSEVDYHVIDRWQYLGTVTSRDALDAFVDTLPAVTGFDPDIYRLLGRRLAALHQASDTVVYDVTDAQSVAVEDDIPTSVRGKAALLAVLPLSRPAFRLSSLDPPAPTPDKPSAALLRRRRPCPEDPAQYRLPFDAQ
;
A
#
# COMPACT_ATOMS: atom_id res chain seq x y z
N MET A 1 -18.53 -47.64 -40.64
CA MET A 1 -17.52 -46.57 -40.51
C MET A 1 -17.66 -45.97 -39.11
N PRO A 2 -16.54 -45.74 -38.42
CA PRO A 2 -16.37 -46.08 -37.01
C PRO A 2 -16.80 -44.98 -36.05
N GLY A 3 -17.06 -45.40 -34.81
CA GLY A 3 -17.45 -44.56 -33.69
C GLY A 3 -16.35 -43.59 -33.24
N LEU A 4 -16.79 -42.38 -32.90
CA LEU A 4 -15.98 -41.40 -32.20
C LEU A 4 -15.99 -41.70 -30.70
N SER A 5 -14.80 -41.59 -30.11
CA SER A 5 -14.44 -42.05 -28.78
C SER A 5 -14.95 -41.13 -27.66
N ALA A 6 -15.03 -41.67 -26.44
CA ALA A 6 -15.49 -41.05 -25.20
C ALA A 6 -14.69 -39.81 -24.69
N ALA A 7 -13.89 -39.16 -25.54
CA ALA A 7 -13.08 -37.98 -25.22
C ALA A 7 -13.67 -36.64 -25.72
N GLU A 8 -14.75 -36.65 -26.51
CA GLU A 8 -15.39 -35.42 -27.03
C GLU A 8 -16.59 -34.94 -26.17
N VAL A 9 -16.88 -35.62 -25.04
CA VAL A 9 -18.03 -35.33 -24.16
C VAL A 9 -17.69 -34.47 -22.94
N ARG A 10 -16.47 -33.94 -22.78
CA ARG A 10 -16.10 -33.13 -21.61
C ARG A 10 -15.29 -31.88 -21.98
N LYS A 11 -15.99 -30.82 -22.40
CA LYS A 11 -15.57 -29.41 -22.28
C LYS A 11 -16.74 -28.48 -22.67
N ARG A 12 -17.83 -28.53 -21.91
CA ARG A 12 -18.81 -27.43 -21.85
C ARG A 12 -18.53 -26.66 -20.56
N ASN A 13 -18.07 -25.42 -20.69
CA ASN A 13 -17.88 -24.50 -19.57
C ASN A 13 -19.26 -23.96 -19.16
N ALA A 14 -19.56 -24.00 -17.87
CA ALA A 14 -20.83 -23.56 -17.25
C ALA A 14 -21.17 -22.06 -17.41
N THR A 15 -20.34 -21.29 -18.14
CA THR A 15 -20.59 -19.88 -18.50
C THR A 15 -21.32 -19.73 -19.83
N ASP A 16 -21.28 -20.73 -20.72
CA ASP A 16 -22.04 -20.70 -21.98
C ASP A 16 -23.51 -21.11 -21.76
N ASP A 17 -23.79 -22.02 -20.82
CA ASP A 17 -25.17 -22.48 -20.54
C ASP A 17 -26.10 -21.36 -20.04
N MET A 18 -25.58 -20.29 -19.41
CA MET A 18 -26.41 -19.15 -18.98
C MET A 18 -26.63 -18.09 -20.08
N ARG A 19 -25.82 -18.09 -21.14
CA ARG A 19 -26.00 -17.19 -22.29
C ARG A 19 -27.10 -17.68 -23.21
N ASP A 20 -27.20 -18.99 -23.39
CA ASP A 20 -28.13 -19.60 -24.34
C ASP A 20 -29.57 -19.72 -23.80
N ILE A 21 -29.78 -19.64 -22.48
CA ILE A 21 -31.13 -19.65 -21.88
C ILE A 21 -31.79 -18.25 -21.88
N ALA A 22 -31.03 -17.20 -22.14
CA ALA A 22 -31.51 -15.81 -22.05
C ALA A 22 -32.09 -15.24 -23.37
N ILE A 23 -32.21 -16.01 -24.46
CA ILE A 23 -32.54 -15.45 -25.79
C ILE A 23 -33.81 -16.03 -26.48
N GLU A 24 -34.54 -16.98 -25.90
CA GLU A 24 -35.73 -17.57 -26.59
C GLU A 24 -37.13 -17.18 -26.09
N HIS A 25 -37.28 -16.15 -25.24
CA HIS A 25 -38.62 -15.68 -24.82
C HIS A 25 -38.82 -14.18 -24.96
N ALA A 26 -38.53 -13.64 -26.15
CA ALA A 26 -38.76 -12.22 -26.48
C ALA A 26 -40.17 -11.92 -27.06
N ASP A 27 -41.03 -12.93 -27.27
CA ASP A 27 -42.35 -12.76 -27.91
C ASP A 27 -43.54 -13.11 -27.00
N ASP A 28 -43.52 -12.65 -25.74
CA ASP A 28 -44.71 -12.63 -24.87
C ASP A 28 -44.74 -11.36 -23.99
N ALA A 29 -44.41 -10.22 -24.60
CA ALA A 29 -44.32 -8.91 -23.96
C ALA A 29 -45.68 -8.26 -23.62
N ALA A 30 -46.76 -9.04 -23.55
CA ALA A 30 -48.06 -8.59 -23.07
C ALA A 30 -48.54 -9.55 -21.97
N ILE A 31 -48.69 -9.02 -20.75
CA ILE A 31 -49.08 -9.70 -19.49
C ILE A 31 -47.88 -10.18 -18.65
N ARG A 32 -47.18 -9.23 -18.00
CA ARG A 32 -46.63 -9.47 -16.66
C ARG A 32 -47.00 -8.28 -15.76
N ASP A 33 -47.93 -8.61 -14.89
CA ASP A 33 -48.68 -7.78 -13.96
C ASP A 33 -47.77 -7.05 -12.97
N VAL A 34 -48.29 -5.98 -12.35
CA VAL A 34 -47.65 -5.32 -11.20
C VAL A 34 -47.51 -6.36 -10.09
N MET A 35 -46.30 -6.86 -9.88
CA MET A 35 -46.05 -7.87 -8.85
C MET A 35 -46.29 -7.24 -7.47
N ASP A 36 -47.23 -7.82 -6.71
CA ASP A 36 -47.50 -7.43 -5.32
C ASP A 36 -46.26 -7.71 -4.46
N PRO A 37 -45.61 -6.67 -3.87
CA PRO A 37 -44.42 -6.84 -3.05
C PRO A 37 -44.63 -7.78 -1.86
N ASP A 38 -45.83 -7.76 -1.27
CA ASP A 38 -46.17 -8.62 -0.13
C ASP A 38 -46.38 -10.08 -0.57
N ALA A 39 -46.90 -10.30 -1.78
CA ALA A 39 -46.99 -11.65 -2.35
C ALA A 39 -45.60 -12.21 -2.65
N LEU A 40 -44.70 -11.39 -3.21
CA LEU A 40 -43.31 -11.80 -3.40
C LEU A 40 -42.64 -12.13 -2.07
N ALA A 41 -42.75 -11.25 -1.07
CA ALA A 41 -42.18 -11.43 0.26
C ALA A 41 -42.58 -12.79 0.89
N ARG A 42 -43.87 -13.15 0.79
CA ARG A 42 -44.41 -14.42 1.31
C ARG A 42 -43.93 -15.65 0.55
N SER A 43 -43.50 -15.49 -0.70
CA SER A 43 -43.06 -16.59 -1.57
C SER A 43 -41.56 -16.92 -1.42
N LEU A 44 -40.79 -16.07 -0.72
CA LEU A 44 -39.36 -16.26 -0.59
C LEU A 44 -39.01 -17.48 0.27
N PRO A 45 -37.98 -18.26 -0.11
CA PRO A 45 -37.59 -19.49 0.59
C PRO A 45 -36.96 -19.23 1.96
N ALA A 46 -36.45 -18.01 2.19
CA ALA A 46 -35.88 -17.58 3.45
C ALA A 46 -36.12 -16.07 3.67
N PRO A 47 -36.23 -15.61 4.93
CA PRO A 47 -36.32 -14.18 5.23
C PRO A 47 -35.03 -13.45 4.84
N MET A 48 -35.19 -12.21 4.39
CA MET A 48 -34.13 -11.34 3.89
C MET A 48 -34.17 -10.01 4.62
N VAL A 49 -33.01 -9.38 4.78
CA VAL A 49 -32.90 -8.02 5.29
C VAL A 49 -32.06 -7.20 4.31
N PHE A 50 -32.64 -6.13 3.78
CA PHE A 50 -31.93 -5.15 2.97
C PHE A 50 -31.43 -4.05 3.89
N VAL A 51 -30.13 -3.83 3.90
CA VAL A 51 -29.47 -2.96 4.88
C VAL A 51 -28.60 -1.96 4.14
N ASP A 52 -28.65 -0.72 4.62
CA ASP A 52 -27.78 0.37 4.24
C ASP A 52 -27.43 1.19 5.49
N LEU A 53 -26.24 1.78 5.52
CA LEU A 53 -25.72 2.53 6.66
C LEU A 53 -25.17 3.89 6.25
N GLU A 54 -25.41 4.89 7.10
CA GLU A 54 -24.65 6.13 7.07
C GLU A 54 -23.64 6.14 8.23
N THR A 55 -22.45 6.67 7.99
CA THR A 55 -21.31 6.54 8.91
C THR A 55 -20.54 7.86 9.06
N THR A 56 -19.75 8.01 10.12
CA THR A 56 -18.87 9.17 10.35
C THR A 56 -17.65 9.21 9.41
N GLY A 57 -17.46 8.17 8.59
CA GLY A 57 -16.37 8.05 7.62
C GLY A 57 -16.31 6.66 6.98
N GLY A 58 -15.24 6.39 6.23
CA GLY A 58 -15.08 5.15 5.45
C GLY A 58 -14.36 4.00 6.17
N ASN A 59 -13.89 4.20 7.40
CA ASN A 59 -13.07 3.27 8.16
C ASN A 59 -13.89 2.56 9.25
N ALA A 60 -14.36 1.34 8.96
CA ALA A 60 -15.17 0.55 9.89
C ALA A 60 -14.54 0.31 11.27
N LEU A 61 -13.22 0.45 11.43
CA LEU A 61 -12.51 0.21 12.69
C LEU A 61 -12.33 1.45 13.56
N GLY A 62 -12.30 2.63 12.96
CA GLY A 62 -12.17 3.90 13.66
C GLY A 62 -13.53 4.58 13.76
N ASP A 63 -14.17 4.73 12.61
CA ASP A 63 -15.41 5.46 12.42
C ASP A 63 -16.61 4.69 13.01
N ARG A 64 -17.74 5.39 13.11
CA ARG A 64 -18.97 4.96 13.78
C ARG A 64 -20.16 5.04 12.83
N ILE A 65 -21.21 4.29 13.13
CA ILE A 65 -22.47 4.35 12.40
C ILE A 65 -23.32 5.51 12.95
N THR A 66 -23.95 6.28 12.06
CA THR A 66 -24.82 7.42 12.38
C THR A 66 -26.29 7.20 12.01
N GLU A 67 -26.57 6.33 11.02
CA GLU A 67 -27.92 5.89 10.68
C GLU A 67 -27.91 4.43 10.23
N ILE A 68 -28.93 3.67 10.61
CA ILE A 68 -29.19 2.32 10.09
C ILE A 68 -30.55 2.30 9.42
N GLY A 69 -30.62 1.81 8.19
CA GLY A 69 -31.85 1.52 7.48
C GLY A 69 -31.97 0.02 7.22
N VAL A 70 -33.12 -0.56 7.56
CA VAL A 70 -33.43 -1.97 7.34
C VAL A 70 -34.80 -2.11 6.70
N VAL A 71 -34.85 -2.80 5.57
CA VAL A 71 -36.09 -3.33 5.00
C VAL A 71 -36.08 -4.84 5.20
N GLU A 72 -36.91 -5.31 6.11
CA GLU A 72 -37.09 -6.71 6.42
C GLU A 72 -38.19 -7.30 5.54
N VAL A 73 -37.91 -8.44 4.91
CA VAL A 73 -38.81 -9.11 3.99
C VAL A 73 -38.90 -10.58 4.35
N GLY A 74 -40.13 -11.07 4.56
CA GLY A 74 -40.34 -12.47 4.88
C GLY A 74 -41.81 -12.89 4.84
N PRO A 75 -42.16 -14.04 5.46
CA PRO A 75 -43.51 -14.60 5.41
C PRO A 75 -44.58 -13.70 6.07
N HIS A 76 -44.15 -12.76 6.91
CA HIS A 76 -45.03 -11.81 7.60
C HIS A 76 -45.24 -10.50 6.82
N GLY A 77 -44.66 -10.38 5.61
CA GLY A 77 -44.73 -9.19 4.77
C GLY A 77 -43.42 -8.39 4.78
N VAL A 78 -43.53 -7.11 4.42
CA VAL A 78 -42.41 -6.16 4.39
C VAL A 78 -42.50 -5.21 5.59
N GLU A 79 -41.44 -5.13 6.39
CA GLU A 79 -41.32 -4.18 7.51
C GLU A 79 -40.13 -3.24 7.28
N GLN A 80 -40.34 -1.94 7.49
CA GLN A 80 -39.29 -0.93 7.38
C GLN A 80 -38.92 -0.43 8.78
N TRP A 81 -37.62 -0.39 9.06
CA TRP A 81 -37.09 0.10 10.33
C TRP A 81 -35.87 0.98 10.07
N SER A 82 -35.80 2.11 10.74
CA SER A 82 -34.60 2.96 10.73
C SER A 82 -34.39 3.69 12.04
N THR A 83 -33.14 4.05 12.30
CA THR A 83 -32.78 4.80 13.50
C THR A 83 -31.52 5.63 13.25
N LEU A 84 -31.50 6.84 13.82
CA LEU A 84 -30.26 7.60 13.98
C LEU A 84 -29.54 7.10 15.23
N LEU A 85 -28.22 7.17 15.21
CA LEU A 85 -27.36 6.74 16.31
C LEU A 85 -26.46 7.89 16.76
N ASP A 86 -26.24 7.99 18.07
CA ASP A 86 -25.19 8.84 18.60
C ASP A 86 -23.84 8.11 18.44
N PRO A 87 -22.93 8.59 17.56
CA PRO A 87 -21.64 7.95 17.34
C PRO A 87 -20.66 8.20 18.50
N ALA A 88 -21.01 9.06 19.48
CA ALA A 88 -20.12 9.53 20.55
C ALA A 88 -18.84 10.25 20.05
N GLU A 89 -18.84 10.70 18.80
CA GLU A 89 -17.75 11.44 18.17
C GLU A 89 -18.29 12.47 17.17
N PRO A 90 -17.55 13.55 16.87
CA PRO A 90 -18.02 14.55 15.91
C PRO A 90 -18.02 14.01 14.48
N ILE A 91 -19.13 14.21 13.76
CA ILE A 91 -19.26 13.90 12.34
C ILE A 91 -18.47 14.96 11.52
N PRO A 92 -17.50 14.57 10.68
CA PRO A 92 -16.73 15.51 9.86
C PRO A 92 -17.62 16.34 8.91
N PRO A 93 -17.32 17.63 8.64
CA PRO A 93 -18.18 18.48 7.83
C PRO A 93 -18.48 17.94 6.41
N PHE A 94 -17.51 17.28 5.77
CA PHE A 94 -17.71 16.72 4.44
C PHE A 94 -18.70 15.53 4.45
N ILE A 95 -18.76 14.76 5.54
CA ILE A 95 -19.73 13.66 5.72
C ILE A 95 -21.12 14.22 5.99
N GLN A 96 -21.22 15.28 6.80
CA GLN A 96 -22.50 15.98 7.03
C GLN A 96 -23.07 16.54 5.72
N GLN A 97 -22.21 17.05 4.82
CA GLN A 97 -22.61 17.51 3.50
C GLN A 97 -23.05 16.37 2.57
N LEU A 98 -22.41 15.20 2.68
CA LEU A 98 -22.72 14.03 1.85
C LEU A 98 -24.03 13.34 2.25
N THR A 99 -24.23 13.13 3.55
CA THR A 99 -25.33 12.35 4.12
C THR A 99 -26.50 13.21 4.58
N GLY A 100 -26.27 14.52 4.78
CA GLY A 100 -27.25 15.43 5.39
C GLY A 100 -27.44 15.23 6.89
N ILE A 101 -26.73 14.29 7.53
CA ILE A 101 -26.82 14.03 8.98
C ILE A 101 -25.88 14.97 9.73
N THR A 102 -26.42 15.83 10.59
CA THR A 102 -25.63 16.77 11.40
C THR A 102 -25.35 16.25 12.81
N ASN A 103 -24.35 16.84 13.48
CA ASN A 103 -24.05 16.52 14.89
C ASN A 103 -25.24 16.79 15.82
N GLU A 104 -26.11 17.75 15.49
CA GLU A 104 -27.32 18.06 16.24
C GLU A 104 -28.38 16.97 16.11
N MET A 105 -28.49 16.32 14.93
CA MET A 105 -29.47 15.27 14.67
C MET A 105 -29.19 13.99 15.46
N VAL A 106 -27.91 13.65 15.61
CA VAL A 106 -27.45 12.44 16.31
C VAL A 106 -27.30 12.62 17.82
N ARG A 107 -27.26 13.87 18.29
CA ARG A 107 -27.09 14.16 19.72
C ARG A 107 -28.30 13.66 20.52
N GLY A 108 -28.04 12.77 21.48
CA GLY A 108 -29.09 12.21 22.35
C GLY A 108 -29.91 11.08 21.71
N GLN A 109 -29.52 10.65 20.50
CA GLN A 109 -30.00 9.40 19.92
C GLN A 109 -29.42 8.19 20.70
N PRO A 110 -30.01 7.00 20.56
CA PRO A 110 -29.44 5.80 21.17
C PRO A 110 -28.02 5.52 20.66
N SER A 111 -27.18 4.94 21.51
CA SER A 111 -25.88 4.40 21.08
C SER A 111 -26.09 3.05 20.40
N PHE A 112 -25.15 2.63 19.54
CA PHE A 112 -25.19 1.29 18.95
C PHE A 112 -25.27 0.20 20.02
N GLU A 113 -24.46 0.31 21.08
CA GLU A 113 -24.42 -0.65 22.19
C GLU A 113 -25.81 -0.87 22.81
N SER A 114 -26.59 0.22 22.99
CA SER A 114 -27.94 0.13 23.55
C SER A 114 -28.93 -0.61 22.66
N LEU A 115 -28.72 -0.62 21.33
CA LEU A 115 -29.57 -1.31 20.36
C LEU A 115 -29.04 -2.68 19.94
N ALA A 116 -27.80 -3.02 20.30
CA ALA A 116 -27.08 -4.15 19.73
C ALA A 116 -27.85 -5.48 19.88
N HIS A 117 -28.43 -5.75 21.05
CA HIS A 117 -29.23 -6.97 21.23
C HIS A 117 -30.46 -7.04 20.31
N GLY A 118 -31.29 -5.99 20.28
CA GLY A 118 -32.49 -5.96 19.44
C GLY A 118 -32.17 -5.97 17.93
N LEU A 119 -31.07 -5.31 17.53
CA LEU A 119 -30.62 -5.33 16.15
C LEU A 119 -30.07 -6.71 15.76
N ALA A 120 -29.34 -7.39 16.64
CA ALA A 120 -28.87 -8.75 16.40
C ALA A 120 -30.05 -9.70 16.18
N GLU A 121 -31.08 -9.65 17.03
CA GLU A 121 -32.32 -10.42 16.86
C GLU A 121 -33.01 -10.12 15.54
N ARG A 122 -33.06 -8.85 15.13
CA ARG A 122 -33.64 -8.44 13.83
C ARG A 122 -32.85 -9.01 12.64
N LEU A 123 -31.52 -9.13 12.72
CA LEU A 123 -30.69 -9.57 11.60
C LEU A 123 -30.43 -11.09 11.57
N GLN A 124 -30.55 -11.77 12.72
CA GLN A 124 -30.15 -13.17 12.87
C GLN A 124 -30.99 -14.13 12.03
N GLY A 125 -30.31 -15.07 11.36
CA GLY A 125 -30.94 -16.13 10.58
C GLY A 125 -31.56 -15.67 9.26
N LYS A 126 -31.31 -14.42 8.84
CA LYS A 126 -31.82 -13.82 7.60
C LYS A 126 -30.67 -13.61 6.61
N LEU A 127 -30.98 -13.65 5.32
CA LEU A 127 -30.01 -13.29 4.28
C LEU A 127 -29.76 -11.78 4.32
N PHE A 128 -28.53 -11.38 4.64
CA PHE A 128 -28.12 -9.98 4.70
C PHE A 128 -27.81 -9.45 3.30
N VAL A 129 -28.60 -8.50 2.82
CA VAL A 129 -28.48 -7.92 1.48
C VAL A 129 -28.08 -6.45 1.58
N ALA A 130 -26.99 -6.07 0.91
CA ALA A 130 -26.57 -4.67 0.88
C ALA A 130 -25.89 -4.32 -0.46
N HIS A 131 -25.80 -3.02 -0.76
CA HIS A 131 -25.12 -2.53 -1.94
C HIS A 131 -23.65 -2.29 -1.64
N ASN A 132 -22.75 -3.01 -2.30
CA ASN A 132 -21.36 -3.09 -1.85
C ASN A 132 -21.23 -3.63 -0.41
N ALA A 133 -21.97 -4.70 -0.11
CA ALA A 133 -22.22 -5.25 1.23
C ALA A 133 -20.99 -5.45 2.15
N ARG A 134 -19.77 -5.51 1.62
CA ARG A 134 -18.54 -5.53 2.43
C ARG A 134 -18.44 -4.31 3.35
N PHE A 135 -18.92 -3.15 2.88
CA PHE A 135 -18.93 -1.91 3.65
C PHE A 135 -19.88 -2.02 4.84
N ASP A 136 -21.18 -2.16 4.58
CA ASP A 136 -22.23 -2.17 5.60
C ASP A 136 -22.04 -3.30 6.61
N TYR A 137 -21.79 -4.51 6.10
CA TYR A 137 -21.55 -5.67 6.95
C TYR A 137 -20.30 -5.50 7.81
N GLY A 138 -19.26 -4.85 7.28
CA GLY A 138 -18.01 -4.57 8.01
C GLY A 138 -18.23 -3.63 9.19
N PHE A 139 -18.98 -2.55 9.00
CA PHE A 139 -19.35 -1.61 10.06
C PHE A 139 -20.20 -2.28 11.14
N LEU A 140 -21.25 -3.00 10.76
CA LEU A 140 -22.10 -3.72 11.71
C LEU A 140 -21.30 -4.77 12.50
N LYS A 141 -20.51 -5.61 11.82
CA LYS A 141 -19.67 -6.62 12.48
C LYS A 141 -18.72 -6.00 13.50
N ASN A 142 -18.16 -4.82 13.21
CA ASN A 142 -17.26 -4.15 14.15
C ASN A 142 -18.00 -3.51 15.33
N GLU A 143 -19.15 -2.87 15.10
CA GLU A 143 -19.98 -2.33 16.18
C GLU A 143 -20.53 -3.43 17.10
N PHE A 144 -20.98 -4.57 16.54
CA PHE A 144 -21.35 -5.74 17.33
C PHE A 144 -20.19 -6.28 18.15
N ARG A 145 -18.99 -6.37 17.56
CA ARG A 145 -17.78 -6.78 18.28
C ARG A 145 -17.48 -5.83 19.45
N ARG A 146 -17.62 -4.51 19.27
CA ARG A 146 -17.45 -3.51 20.33
C ARG A 146 -18.47 -3.72 21.46
N ALA A 147 -19.70 -4.10 21.12
CA ALA A 147 -20.75 -4.45 22.07
C ALA A 147 -20.62 -5.88 22.66
N GLY A 148 -19.55 -6.62 22.35
CA GLY A 148 -19.34 -7.97 22.86
C GLY A 148 -20.21 -9.07 22.20
N ILE A 149 -20.84 -8.77 21.07
CA ILE A 149 -21.71 -9.69 20.33
C ILE A 149 -20.98 -10.23 19.11
N ALA A 150 -20.92 -11.56 18.98
CA ALA A 150 -20.41 -12.21 17.78
C ALA A 150 -21.49 -12.19 16.69
N PHE A 151 -21.32 -11.33 15.69
CA PHE A 151 -22.26 -11.22 14.57
C PHE A 151 -21.75 -11.95 13.32
N GLN A 152 -22.60 -12.83 12.78
CA GLN A 152 -22.39 -13.54 11.52
C GLN A 152 -23.71 -13.65 10.77
N ALA A 153 -23.68 -13.41 9.46
CA ALA A 153 -24.82 -13.62 8.56
C ALA A 153 -24.33 -14.10 7.18
N ASP A 154 -25.21 -14.77 6.44
CA ASP A 154 -25.02 -14.97 5.02
C ASP A 154 -25.18 -13.63 4.30
N VAL A 155 -24.22 -13.25 3.46
CA VAL A 155 -24.15 -11.91 2.85
C VAL A 155 -24.30 -11.98 1.35
N LEU A 156 -25.27 -11.25 0.81
CA LEU A 156 -25.49 -11.03 -0.61
C LEU A 156 -25.17 -9.58 -0.98
N CYS A 157 -24.18 -9.41 -1.87
CA CYS A 157 -23.84 -8.10 -2.42
C CYS A 157 -24.59 -7.86 -3.74
N THR A 158 -25.49 -6.88 -3.77
CA THR A 158 -26.32 -6.58 -4.96
C THR A 158 -25.50 -6.11 -6.17
N VAL A 159 -24.34 -5.50 -5.95
CA VAL A 159 -23.39 -5.16 -7.03
C VAL A 159 -22.87 -6.41 -7.73
N ARG A 160 -22.49 -7.44 -6.96
CA ARG A 160 -22.00 -8.72 -7.51
C ARG A 160 -23.11 -9.49 -8.21
N LEU A 161 -24.29 -9.51 -7.59
CA LEU A 161 -25.49 -10.09 -8.20
C LEU A 161 -25.82 -9.43 -9.53
N SER A 162 -25.82 -8.09 -9.57
CA SER A 162 -26.09 -7.32 -10.79
C SER A 162 -25.04 -7.59 -11.88
N ARG A 163 -23.75 -7.73 -11.55
CA ARG A 163 -22.71 -8.10 -12.54
C ARG A 163 -22.90 -9.49 -13.12
N LEU A 164 -23.26 -10.44 -12.26
CA LEU A 164 -23.49 -11.82 -12.69
C LEU A 164 -24.70 -11.91 -13.63
N LEU A 165 -25.79 -11.21 -13.31
CA LEU A 165 -27.03 -11.25 -14.09
C LEU A 165 -26.97 -10.35 -15.34
N PHE A 166 -26.27 -9.21 -15.29
CA PHE A 166 -26.21 -8.23 -16.37
C PHE A 166 -24.77 -7.90 -16.79
N PRO A 167 -23.99 -8.88 -17.30
CA PRO A 167 -22.56 -8.71 -17.57
C PRO A 167 -22.21 -7.69 -18.65
N SER A 168 -23.16 -7.34 -19.53
CA SER A 168 -22.99 -6.33 -20.59
C SER A 168 -23.15 -4.89 -20.09
N ALA A 169 -23.59 -4.68 -18.85
CA ALA A 169 -23.80 -3.34 -18.32
C ALA A 169 -22.47 -2.69 -17.90
N ALA A 170 -22.27 -1.44 -18.29
CA ALA A 170 -21.02 -0.73 -18.01
C ALA A 170 -20.82 -0.35 -16.53
N ARG A 171 -21.91 -0.16 -15.76
CA ARG A 171 -21.88 0.30 -14.36
C ARG A 171 -22.88 -0.50 -13.52
N HIS A 172 -22.58 -0.72 -12.23
CA HIS A 172 -23.44 -1.49 -11.32
C HIS A 172 -23.62 -0.82 -9.94
N GLY A 173 -23.29 0.47 -9.84
CA GLY A 173 -23.57 1.26 -8.65
C GLY A 173 -25.07 1.56 -8.52
N LEU A 174 -25.51 1.99 -7.33
CA LEU A 174 -26.92 2.17 -7.00
C LEU A 174 -27.62 3.12 -7.99
N ASP A 175 -27.02 4.27 -8.30
CA ASP A 175 -27.59 5.20 -9.28
C ASP A 175 -27.74 4.59 -10.68
N ALA A 176 -26.84 3.67 -11.06
CA ALA A 176 -26.94 2.95 -12.32
C ALA A 176 -28.03 1.87 -12.31
N LEU A 177 -28.36 1.31 -11.13
CA LEU A 177 -29.51 0.42 -10.97
C LEU A 177 -30.81 1.22 -11.02
N ILE A 178 -30.87 2.37 -10.32
CA ILE A 178 -32.02 3.28 -10.36
C ILE A 178 -32.37 3.65 -11.79
N ALA A 179 -31.39 4.17 -12.54
CA ALA A 179 -31.59 4.60 -13.92
C ALA A 179 -31.99 3.45 -14.86
N ARG A 180 -31.41 2.26 -14.68
CA ARG A 180 -31.67 1.11 -15.57
C ARG A 180 -33.03 0.47 -15.37
N PHE A 181 -33.44 0.31 -14.12
CA PHE A 181 -34.64 -0.43 -13.76
C PHE A 181 -35.84 0.48 -13.44
N GLY A 182 -35.65 1.80 -13.54
CA GLY A 182 -36.67 2.79 -13.23
C GLY A 182 -37.12 2.70 -11.77
N LEU A 183 -36.17 2.55 -10.85
CA LEU A 183 -36.48 2.50 -9.42
C LEU A 183 -36.91 3.89 -8.94
N ALA A 184 -37.78 3.96 -7.95
CA ALA A 184 -38.36 5.19 -7.43
C ALA A 184 -37.70 5.56 -6.08
N PRO A 185 -36.66 6.42 -6.08
CA PRO A 185 -36.04 6.87 -4.84
C PRO A 185 -37.00 7.79 -4.07
N LEU A 186 -37.24 7.48 -2.79
CA LEU A 186 -37.90 8.38 -1.84
C LEU A 186 -36.94 9.44 -1.27
N GLY A 187 -35.65 9.33 -1.63
CA GLY A 187 -34.52 10.16 -1.25
C GLY A 187 -33.21 9.47 -1.71
N ARG A 188 -32.07 10.13 -1.58
CA ARG A 188 -30.73 9.53 -1.75
C ARG A 188 -29.87 9.90 -0.55
N HIS A 189 -28.93 9.02 -0.17
CA HIS A 189 -28.04 9.22 0.98
C HIS A 189 -28.79 9.32 2.30
N ARG A 190 -29.81 8.47 2.43
CA ARG A 190 -30.54 8.18 3.67
C ARG A 190 -30.70 6.69 3.74
N ALA A 191 -30.31 6.11 4.87
CA ALA A 191 -30.12 4.66 4.97
C ALA A 191 -31.38 3.86 4.59
N LEU A 192 -32.56 4.26 5.09
CA LEU A 192 -33.79 3.53 4.77
C LEU A 192 -34.21 3.66 3.30
N ALA A 193 -34.03 4.83 2.70
CA ALA A 193 -34.39 5.06 1.31
C ALA A 193 -33.51 4.22 0.36
N ASP A 194 -32.22 4.11 0.68
CA ASP A 194 -31.28 3.32 -0.11
C ASP A 194 -31.49 1.82 0.09
N ALA A 195 -31.82 1.36 1.30
CA ALA A 195 -32.24 -0.02 1.56
C ALA A 195 -33.52 -0.40 0.78
N ASP A 196 -34.51 0.49 0.71
CA ASP A 196 -35.73 0.28 -0.06
C ASP A 196 -35.47 0.17 -1.56
N LEU A 197 -34.53 0.94 -2.12
CA LEU A 197 -34.11 0.80 -3.51
C LEU A 197 -33.54 -0.60 -3.81
N LEU A 198 -32.87 -1.24 -2.85
CA LEU A 198 -32.39 -2.62 -3.02
C LEU A 198 -33.54 -3.62 -3.03
N TRP A 199 -34.57 -3.39 -2.22
CA TRP A 199 -35.79 -4.18 -2.27
C TRP A 199 -36.53 -3.99 -3.60
N GLN A 200 -36.66 -2.76 -4.10
CA GLN A 200 -37.23 -2.50 -5.43
C GLN A 200 -36.41 -3.19 -6.54
N PHE A 201 -35.08 -3.15 -6.47
CA PHE A 201 -34.21 -3.88 -7.40
C PHE A 201 -34.47 -5.39 -7.35
N TRP A 202 -34.60 -5.96 -6.15
CA TRP A 202 -34.93 -7.37 -5.97
C TRP A 202 -36.27 -7.74 -6.63
N GLN A 203 -37.32 -6.94 -6.42
CA GLN A 203 -38.61 -7.12 -7.08
C GLN A 203 -38.46 -7.11 -8.61
N LYS A 204 -37.68 -6.17 -9.15
CA LYS A 204 -37.43 -6.10 -10.60
C LYS A 204 -36.74 -7.36 -11.14
N LEU A 205 -35.80 -7.95 -10.40
CA LEU A 205 -35.16 -9.21 -10.82
C LEU A 205 -36.18 -10.32 -11.07
N HIS A 206 -37.18 -10.45 -10.21
CA HIS A 206 -38.25 -11.44 -10.34
C HIS A 206 -39.24 -11.16 -11.49
N THR A 207 -39.23 -9.95 -12.06
CA THR A 207 -39.98 -9.66 -13.30
C THR A 207 -39.21 -10.08 -14.56
N ILE A 208 -37.88 -10.15 -14.47
CA ILE A 208 -36.96 -10.38 -15.59
C ILE A 208 -36.53 -11.86 -15.66
N TYR A 209 -36.20 -12.46 -14.51
CA TYR A 209 -35.64 -13.81 -14.41
C TYR A 209 -36.57 -14.75 -13.67
N THR A 210 -36.43 -16.04 -13.94
CA THR A 210 -37.13 -17.09 -13.19
C THR A 210 -36.58 -17.20 -11.76
N PRO A 211 -37.40 -17.61 -10.78
CA PRO A 211 -36.95 -17.82 -9.39
C PRO A 211 -35.71 -18.72 -9.28
N ASP A 212 -35.66 -19.82 -10.03
CA ASP A 212 -34.55 -20.77 -10.01
C ASP A 212 -33.22 -20.13 -10.44
N LEU A 213 -33.24 -19.25 -11.45
CA LEU A 213 -32.03 -18.57 -11.92
C LEU A 213 -31.54 -17.56 -10.88
N ILE A 214 -32.46 -16.83 -10.25
CA ILE A 214 -32.15 -15.89 -9.16
C ILE A 214 -31.52 -16.67 -8.00
N GLU A 215 -32.10 -17.81 -7.60
CA GLU A 215 -31.57 -18.63 -6.52
C GLU A 215 -30.15 -19.13 -6.82
N GLN A 216 -29.91 -19.64 -8.04
CA GLN A 216 -28.56 -20.07 -8.46
C GLN A 216 -27.56 -18.91 -8.42
N ALA A 217 -27.96 -17.71 -8.87
CA ALA A 217 -27.12 -16.52 -8.82
C ALA A 217 -26.80 -16.10 -7.38
N VAL A 218 -27.79 -16.13 -6.49
CA VAL A 218 -27.62 -15.86 -5.05
C VAL A 218 -26.64 -16.85 -4.44
N GLN A 219 -26.86 -18.15 -4.61
CA GLN A 219 -25.99 -19.21 -4.08
C GLN A 219 -24.53 -19.05 -4.57
N ARG A 220 -24.33 -18.61 -5.82
CA ARG A 220 -22.99 -18.38 -6.38
C ARG A 220 -22.31 -17.15 -5.77
N VAL A 221 -23.06 -16.08 -5.49
CA VAL A 221 -22.53 -14.84 -4.91
C VAL A 221 -22.24 -14.99 -3.42
N THR A 222 -23.15 -15.60 -2.66
CA THR A 222 -23.02 -15.79 -1.20
C THR A 222 -21.86 -16.71 -0.83
N LYS A 223 -21.63 -17.80 -1.60
CA LYS A 223 -20.49 -18.73 -1.39
C LYS A 223 -19.11 -18.12 -1.67
N ARG A 224 -19.00 -16.90 -2.23
CA ARG A 224 -17.74 -16.30 -2.73
C ARG A 224 -17.33 -14.99 -2.03
N SER A 225 -17.74 -14.72 -0.79
CA SER A 225 -17.55 -13.41 -0.13
C SER A 225 -16.09 -13.10 0.28
N SER A 226 -15.43 -12.17 -0.43
CA SER A 226 -14.35 -11.25 0.08
C SER A 226 -13.72 -10.35 -1.00
N GLN A 227 -14.01 -10.51 -2.30
CA GLN A 227 -13.33 -9.75 -3.35
C GLN A 227 -13.95 -8.35 -3.62
N PRO A 228 -13.14 -7.32 -3.96
CA PRO A 228 -13.65 -6.01 -4.36
C PRO A 228 -14.52 -6.10 -5.62
N PRO A 229 -15.59 -5.32 -5.71
CA PRO A 229 -16.49 -5.38 -6.84
C PRO A 229 -15.78 -5.09 -8.18
N GLN A 230 -14.74 -4.25 -8.22
CA GLN A 230 -14.16 -3.75 -9.46
C GLN A 230 -13.17 -4.72 -10.14
N LEU A 231 -12.74 -5.78 -9.46
CA LEU A 231 -11.80 -6.78 -9.99
C LEU A 231 -12.57 -7.96 -10.62
N PRO A 232 -12.05 -8.56 -11.71
CA PRO A 232 -12.55 -9.84 -12.21
C PRO A 232 -12.52 -10.93 -11.12
N ASP A 233 -13.53 -11.80 -11.10
CA ASP A 233 -13.74 -12.85 -10.10
C ASP A 233 -12.52 -13.79 -9.91
N ASP A 234 -11.69 -13.95 -10.95
CA ASP A 234 -10.52 -14.83 -10.99
C ASP A 234 -9.18 -14.09 -10.80
N ALA A 235 -9.17 -12.75 -10.76
CA ALA A 235 -7.94 -11.96 -10.77
C ALA A 235 -7.04 -12.24 -9.56
N ILE A 236 -7.63 -12.49 -8.38
CA ILE A 236 -6.88 -12.82 -7.16
C ILE A 236 -6.47 -14.30 -7.15
N ASP A 237 -7.32 -15.19 -7.66
CA ASP A 237 -7.05 -16.63 -7.70
C ASP A 237 -5.96 -16.98 -8.72
N ALA A 238 -5.81 -16.17 -9.77
CA ALA A 238 -4.74 -16.26 -10.75
C ALA A 238 -3.36 -15.84 -10.19
N LEU A 239 -3.31 -15.14 -9.04
CA LEU A 239 -2.04 -14.70 -8.47
C LEU A 239 -1.21 -15.88 -7.95
N PRO A 240 0.12 -15.83 -8.03
CA PRO A 240 0.98 -16.89 -7.51
C PRO A 240 0.95 -16.94 -5.97
N ASN A 241 0.96 -18.14 -5.42
CA ASN A 241 1.18 -18.41 -3.99
C ASN A 241 2.67 -18.58 -3.70
N ARG A 242 3.48 -17.59 -4.09
CA ARG A 242 4.95 -17.61 -4.01
C ARG A 242 5.50 -16.23 -3.62
N PRO A 243 6.79 -16.16 -3.23
CA PRO A 243 7.45 -14.89 -2.97
C PRO A 243 7.46 -13.96 -4.18
N GLY A 244 7.40 -12.67 -3.91
CA GLY A 244 7.61 -11.62 -4.89
C GLY A 244 6.84 -10.33 -4.59
N VAL A 245 6.59 -9.57 -5.64
CA VAL A 245 6.03 -8.20 -5.57
C VAL A 245 4.70 -8.14 -6.30
N TYR A 246 3.70 -7.50 -5.69
CA TYR A 246 2.42 -7.17 -6.33
C TYR A 246 2.28 -5.67 -6.57
N LEU A 247 1.58 -5.33 -7.65
CA LEU A 247 1.34 -3.96 -8.07
C LEU A 247 -0.17 -3.73 -8.21
N PHE A 248 -0.64 -2.65 -7.60
CA PHE A 248 -2.04 -2.24 -7.65
C PHE A 248 -2.20 -1.04 -8.56
N TYR A 249 -3.12 -1.16 -9.51
CA TYR A 249 -3.45 -0.15 -10.49
C TYR A 249 -4.90 0.29 -10.31
N GLY A 250 -5.11 1.61 -10.41
CA GLY A 250 -6.41 2.26 -10.33
C GLY A 250 -6.99 2.58 -11.70
N GLU A 251 -7.79 3.63 -11.76
CA GLU A 251 -8.35 4.14 -13.01
C GLU A 251 -7.25 4.72 -13.92
N GLY A 252 -7.39 4.48 -15.24
CA GLY A 252 -6.44 4.94 -16.25
C GLY A 252 -5.03 4.34 -16.11
N ASP A 253 -4.89 3.13 -15.57
CA ASP A 253 -3.61 2.46 -15.28
C ASP A 253 -2.67 3.26 -14.35
N THR A 254 -3.25 4.12 -13.50
CA THR A 254 -2.49 4.82 -12.46
C THR A 254 -1.95 3.83 -11.44
N LEU A 255 -0.63 3.77 -11.26
CA LEU A 255 0.00 2.89 -10.27
C LEU A 255 -0.23 3.42 -8.84
N LEU A 256 -1.07 2.73 -8.09
CA LEU A 256 -1.48 3.12 -6.74
C LEU A 256 -0.45 2.67 -5.69
N TYR A 257 -0.03 1.41 -5.77
CA TYR A 257 0.77 0.78 -4.71
C TYR A 257 1.62 -0.37 -5.24
N VAL A 258 2.79 -0.54 -4.63
CA VAL A 258 3.68 -1.70 -4.84
C VAL A 258 3.95 -2.32 -3.48
N GLY A 259 3.82 -3.63 -3.34
CA GLY A 259 4.09 -4.32 -2.08
C GLY A 259 4.77 -5.67 -2.26
N LYS A 260 5.53 -6.10 -1.26
CA LYS A 260 6.15 -7.43 -1.20
C LYS A 260 5.35 -8.46 -0.41
N SER A 261 5.59 -9.75 -0.66
CA SER A 261 5.13 -10.86 0.17
C SER A 261 5.95 -12.14 -0.07
N VAL A 262 5.97 -13.03 0.92
CA VAL A 262 6.39 -14.44 0.75
C VAL A 262 5.30 -15.31 0.11
N ASP A 263 4.04 -14.87 0.21
CA ASP A 263 2.90 -15.43 -0.51
C ASP A 263 2.08 -14.28 -1.09
N ILE A 264 2.26 -14.01 -2.38
CA ILE A 264 1.58 -12.89 -3.05
C ILE A 264 0.06 -13.07 -2.99
N ARG A 265 -0.47 -14.25 -3.30
CA ARG A 265 -1.92 -14.51 -3.30
C ARG A 265 -2.51 -14.29 -1.91
N ALA A 266 -1.94 -14.88 -0.87
CA ALA A 266 -2.45 -14.74 0.49
C ALA A 266 -2.39 -13.27 0.97
N ARG A 267 -1.31 -12.55 0.65
CA ARG A 267 -1.18 -11.13 1.02
C ARG A 267 -2.13 -10.22 0.24
N VAL A 268 -2.31 -10.47 -1.05
CA VAL A 268 -3.29 -9.71 -1.84
C VAL A 268 -4.72 -10.03 -1.35
N ARG A 269 -5.04 -11.29 -1.05
CA ARG A 269 -6.30 -11.65 -0.37
C ARG A 269 -6.47 -10.97 0.97
N SER A 270 -5.40 -10.81 1.74
CA SER A 270 -5.45 -10.14 3.03
C SER A 270 -5.86 -8.67 2.85
N HIS A 271 -5.31 -7.94 1.86
CA HIS A 271 -5.81 -6.57 1.52
C HIS A 271 -7.34 -6.50 1.30
N PHE A 272 -7.97 -7.62 0.94
CA PHE A 272 -9.41 -7.73 0.68
C PHE A 272 -10.21 -8.46 1.77
N SER A 273 -9.56 -9.04 2.76
CA SER A 273 -10.23 -9.75 3.86
C SER A 273 -10.81 -8.77 4.88
N SER A 274 -11.90 -9.15 5.55
CA SER A 274 -12.71 -8.30 6.44
C SER A 274 -12.02 -7.84 7.73
N ASP A 275 -10.74 -8.15 7.92
CA ASP A 275 -10.05 -8.05 9.21
C ASP A 275 -8.85 -7.06 9.22
N HIS A 276 -8.68 -6.20 8.20
CA HIS A 276 -7.48 -5.35 8.15
C HIS A 276 -7.61 -3.97 8.78
N GLN A 277 -6.65 -3.74 9.68
CA GLN A 277 -6.59 -2.72 10.72
C GLN A 277 -6.02 -1.35 10.29
N VAL A 278 -5.90 -1.09 8.98
CA VAL A 278 -5.17 0.08 8.47
C VAL A 278 -5.99 0.84 7.42
N ALA A 279 -6.33 2.11 7.72
CA ALA A 279 -7.13 3.00 6.86
C ALA A 279 -6.57 3.20 5.43
N LYS A 280 -5.26 2.98 5.26
CA LYS A 280 -4.58 3.02 3.96
C LYS A 280 -5.02 1.89 3.02
N ASP A 281 -5.23 0.69 3.55
CA ASP A 281 -5.54 -0.51 2.78
C ASP A 281 -6.99 -0.49 2.27
N LEU A 282 -7.91 0.14 3.03
CA LEU A 282 -9.31 0.35 2.62
C LEU A 282 -9.43 1.30 1.42
N ARG A 283 -8.69 2.42 1.45
CA ARG A 283 -8.73 3.41 0.35
C ARG A 283 -8.15 2.82 -0.95
N ILE A 284 -7.03 2.13 -0.82
CA ILE A 284 -6.41 1.39 -1.92
C ILE A 284 -7.39 0.32 -2.45
N SER A 285 -8.04 -0.45 -1.56
CA SER A 285 -9.02 -1.47 -1.95
C SER A 285 -10.23 -0.95 -2.73
N GLN A 286 -10.63 0.31 -2.57
CA GLN A 286 -11.78 0.91 -3.28
C GLN A 286 -11.41 1.38 -4.69
N GLU A 287 -10.16 1.80 -4.90
CA GLU A 287 -9.68 2.37 -6.16
C GLU A 287 -9.09 1.31 -7.11
N ILE A 288 -8.74 0.12 -6.61
CA ILE A 288 -8.12 -0.94 -7.41
C ILE A 288 -9.04 -1.39 -8.55
N ARG A 289 -8.47 -1.38 -9.76
CA ARG A 289 -9.07 -1.93 -10.99
C ARG A 289 -8.28 -3.11 -11.55
N ARG A 290 -6.98 -3.19 -11.26
CA ARG A 290 -6.08 -4.22 -11.81
C ARG A 290 -4.95 -4.54 -10.84
N VAL A 291 -4.58 -5.81 -10.79
CA VAL A 291 -3.47 -6.32 -9.98
C VAL A 291 -2.48 -7.03 -10.89
N GLU A 292 -1.19 -6.71 -10.75
CA GLU A 292 -0.10 -7.49 -11.33
C GLU A 292 0.74 -8.14 -10.23
N ALA A 293 1.42 -9.24 -10.58
CA ALA A 293 2.37 -9.89 -9.70
C ALA A 293 3.65 -10.25 -10.46
N ARG A 294 4.79 -10.05 -9.80
CA ARG A 294 6.12 -10.43 -10.26
C ARG A 294 6.74 -11.36 -9.23
N ARG A 295 7.03 -12.60 -9.64
CA ARG A 295 7.57 -13.65 -8.76
C ARG A 295 9.07 -13.46 -8.57
N THR A 296 9.58 -13.91 -7.44
CA THR A 296 11.01 -14.00 -7.12
C THR A 296 11.32 -15.37 -6.52
N ALA A 297 12.58 -15.81 -6.58
CA ALA A 297 12.99 -17.09 -6.01
C ALA A 297 12.77 -17.15 -4.49
N GLY A 298 12.98 -16.03 -3.79
CA GLY A 298 12.69 -15.94 -2.35
C GLY A 298 12.33 -14.53 -1.88
N GLU A 299 12.42 -14.34 -0.55
CA GLU A 299 12.04 -13.09 0.11
C GLU A 299 13.04 -11.95 -0.15
N LEU A 300 14.34 -12.27 -0.27
CA LEU A 300 15.36 -11.26 -0.54
C LEU A 300 15.10 -10.60 -1.90
N GLY A 301 14.84 -11.40 -2.93
CA GLY A 301 14.44 -10.90 -4.24
C GLY A 301 13.19 -10.03 -4.16
N ALA A 302 12.19 -10.40 -3.36
CA ALA A 302 10.97 -9.61 -3.19
C ALA A 302 11.25 -8.23 -2.55
N LEU A 303 12.13 -8.19 -1.54
CA LEU A 303 12.59 -6.96 -0.88
C LEU A 303 13.37 -6.05 -1.83
N LEU A 304 14.32 -6.61 -2.58
CA LEU A 304 15.15 -5.87 -3.55
C LEU A 304 14.30 -5.32 -4.70
N LEU A 305 13.42 -6.15 -5.26
CA LEU A 305 12.55 -5.78 -6.36
C LEU A 305 11.53 -4.72 -5.96
N GLU A 306 10.94 -4.80 -4.76
CA GLU A 306 10.04 -3.77 -4.23
C GLU A 306 10.75 -2.42 -4.14
N SER A 307 11.94 -2.38 -3.52
CA SER A 307 12.75 -1.17 -3.40
C SER A 307 13.04 -0.55 -4.77
N GLN A 308 13.44 -1.37 -5.76
CA GLN A 308 13.69 -0.91 -7.12
C GLN A 308 12.42 -0.36 -7.79
N LEU A 309 11.31 -1.09 -7.74
CA LEU A 309 10.08 -0.71 -8.44
C LEU A 309 9.44 0.54 -7.84
N VAL A 310 9.46 0.70 -6.51
CA VAL A 310 8.96 1.93 -5.89
C VAL A 310 9.80 3.14 -6.32
N LYS A 311 11.12 2.98 -6.43
CA LYS A 311 12.02 4.05 -6.90
C LYS A 311 11.83 4.38 -8.38
N GLN A 312 11.60 3.38 -9.23
CA GLN A 312 11.43 3.57 -10.67
C GLN A 312 10.03 4.09 -11.05
N LEU A 313 8.98 3.54 -10.43
CA LEU A 313 7.60 3.80 -10.83
C LEU A 313 6.87 4.84 -9.97
N GLN A 314 7.42 5.22 -8.81
CA GLN A 314 6.89 6.28 -7.94
C GLN A 314 5.37 6.17 -7.66
N PRO A 315 4.87 5.01 -7.18
CA PRO A 315 3.44 4.77 -6.97
C PRO A 315 2.82 5.76 -5.97
N VAL A 316 1.54 6.10 -6.16
CA VAL A 316 0.83 7.16 -5.41
C VAL A 316 0.93 7.00 -3.89
N HIS A 317 0.81 5.76 -3.37
CA HIS A 317 0.74 5.51 -1.93
C HIS A 317 2.04 5.02 -1.26
N ASN A 318 3.09 4.63 -2.01
CA ASN A 318 4.39 4.36 -1.40
C ASN A 318 5.16 5.68 -1.26
N ARG A 319 4.95 6.39 -0.16
CA ARG A 319 5.62 7.67 0.12
C ARG A 319 7.01 7.51 0.75
N GLN A 320 7.24 6.42 1.50
CA GLN A 320 8.46 6.23 2.31
C GLN A 320 9.68 5.74 1.50
N LEU A 321 9.46 4.91 0.49
CA LEU A 321 10.52 4.30 -0.35
C LEU A 321 10.85 5.10 -1.62
N ARG A 322 10.31 6.33 -1.77
CA ARG A 322 10.64 7.21 -2.90
C ARG A 322 12.07 7.71 -2.74
N ARG A 323 12.80 7.88 -3.86
CA ARG A 323 14.20 8.30 -3.86
C ARG A 323 14.39 9.49 -2.91
N ALA A 324 15.21 9.31 -1.87
CA ALA A 324 15.68 10.43 -1.09
C ALA A 324 16.49 11.33 -2.03
N SER A 325 15.97 12.53 -2.32
CA SER A 325 16.63 13.47 -3.24
C SER A 325 18.00 13.92 -2.72
N GLN A 326 18.25 13.76 -1.42
CA GLN A 326 19.48 14.09 -0.72
C GLN A 326 19.73 13.09 0.41
N LEU A 327 20.98 12.63 0.54
CA LEU A 327 21.43 11.72 1.60
C LEU A 327 22.62 12.36 2.34
N TYR A 328 22.57 12.31 3.67
CA TYR A 328 23.58 12.88 4.57
C TYR A 328 24.08 11.84 5.56
N SER A 329 25.32 12.00 6.00
CA SER A 329 25.96 11.21 7.06
C SER A 329 26.88 12.11 7.87
N TRP A 330 27.08 11.79 9.15
CA TRP A 330 28.11 12.43 9.95
C TRP A 330 29.45 11.77 9.65
N GLN A 331 30.50 12.57 9.45
CA GLN A 331 31.87 12.10 9.31
C GLN A 331 32.71 12.58 10.48
N LEU A 332 33.45 11.69 11.12
CA LEU A 332 34.39 12.04 12.19
C LEU A 332 35.70 11.29 11.97
N THR A 333 36.66 11.94 11.31
CA THR A 333 37.99 11.37 11.06
C THR A 333 38.78 11.24 12.37
N PRO A 334 39.81 10.37 12.41
CA PRO A 334 40.62 10.16 13.62
C PRO A 334 41.22 11.46 14.19
N ASP A 335 41.63 12.38 13.32
CA ASP A 335 42.26 13.65 13.68
C ASP A 335 41.26 14.79 13.97
N ALA A 336 39.96 14.55 13.79
CA ALA A 336 38.92 15.55 14.02
C ALA A 336 38.33 15.44 15.43
N ASP A 337 38.05 16.61 16.02
CA ASP A 337 37.40 16.76 17.32
C ASP A 337 35.91 17.13 17.22
N MET A 338 35.40 17.29 15.99
CA MET A 338 34.02 17.67 15.73
C MET A 338 33.50 16.90 14.50
N PRO A 339 32.31 16.28 14.57
CA PRO A 339 31.73 15.60 13.43
C PRO A 339 31.24 16.61 12.38
N GLU A 340 31.57 16.37 11.12
CA GLU A 340 31.12 17.17 9.98
C GLU A 340 29.95 16.48 9.26
N LEU A 341 28.95 17.25 8.85
CA LEU A 341 27.81 16.71 8.10
C LEU A 341 28.12 16.70 6.60
N VAL A 342 28.40 15.52 6.06
CA VAL A 342 28.71 15.32 4.63
C VAL A 342 27.49 14.86 3.85
N SER A 343 27.52 15.07 2.53
CA SER A 343 26.45 14.62 1.61
C SER A 343 26.97 13.56 0.65
N ALA A 344 26.09 12.63 0.24
CA ALA A 344 26.42 11.59 -0.74
C ALA A 344 26.78 12.13 -2.15
N LYS A 345 26.59 13.43 -2.40
CA LYS A 345 27.07 14.10 -3.63
C LYS A 345 28.54 14.53 -3.55
N ALA A 346 29.05 14.74 -2.34
CA ALA A 346 30.40 15.23 -2.09
C ALA A 346 31.34 14.11 -1.66
N VAL A 347 30.81 13.13 -0.93
CA VAL A 347 31.56 11.99 -0.40
C VAL A 347 30.90 10.70 -0.88
N ASP A 348 31.73 9.78 -1.34
CA ASP A 348 31.31 8.44 -1.72
C ASP A 348 31.03 7.59 -0.48
N PHE A 349 29.76 7.39 -0.15
CA PHE A 349 29.35 6.68 1.08
C PHE A 349 29.63 5.18 1.04
N ALA A 350 29.93 4.61 -0.13
CA ALA A 350 30.28 3.19 -0.22
C ALA A 350 31.76 2.94 0.12
N GLY A 351 32.67 3.87 -0.20
CA GLY A 351 34.10 3.73 0.05
C GLY A 351 34.62 4.55 1.23
N ALA A 352 33.95 5.63 1.62
CA ALA A 352 34.46 6.52 2.66
C ALA A 352 34.35 5.91 4.06
N GLU A 353 35.44 6.05 4.81
CA GLU A 353 35.52 5.61 6.20
C GLU A 353 34.93 6.64 7.17
N ALA A 354 34.69 6.17 8.40
CA ALA A 354 34.24 6.99 9.53
C ALA A 354 32.95 7.79 9.24
N LEU A 355 32.03 7.17 8.50
CA LEU A 355 30.68 7.66 8.29
C LEU A 355 29.72 7.08 9.33
N TYR A 356 28.77 7.89 9.79
CA TYR A 356 27.85 7.56 10.87
C TYR A 356 26.42 7.99 10.52
N GLY A 357 25.55 6.99 10.36
CA GLY A 357 24.14 7.14 10.05
C GLY A 357 23.84 7.51 8.59
N THR A 358 22.61 7.23 8.16
CA THR A 358 22.06 7.64 6.85
C THR A 358 20.81 8.47 7.08
N PHE A 359 20.85 9.75 6.69
CA PHE A 359 19.78 10.70 6.97
C PHE A 359 19.26 11.34 5.68
N SER A 360 17.93 11.42 5.55
CA SER A 360 17.28 12.00 4.38
C SER A 360 17.25 13.54 4.37
N SER A 361 17.68 14.20 5.46
CA SER A 361 17.76 15.65 5.56
C SER A 361 18.76 16.08 6.63
N ARG A 362 19.29 17.30 6.50
CA ARG A 362 20.19 17.90 7.50
C ARG A 362 19.53 17.98 8.87
N THR A 363 18.24 18.35 8.92
CA THR A 363 17.47 18.46 10.16
C THR A 363 17.38 17.12 10.89
N ARG A 364 17.12 16.01 10.17
CA ARG A 364 17.10 14.67 10.79
C ARG A 364 18.47 14.26 11.31
N ALA A 365 19.54 14.56 10.58
CA ALA A 365 20.91 14.28 11.01
C ALA A 365 21.26 15.07 12.29
N GLN A 366 20.93 16.36 12.35
CA GLN A 366 21.13 17.21 13.53
C GLN A 366 20.28 16.76 14.72
N SER A 367 19.02 16.36 14.48
CA SER A 367 18.16 15.82 15.53
C SER A 367 18.72 14.53 16.12
N ALA A 368 19.20 13.61 15.29
CA ALA A 368 19.82 12.37 15.75
C ALA A 368 21.09 12.63 16.56
N LEU A 369 21.97 13.56 16.11
CA LEU A 369 23.15 13.95 16.88
C LEU A 369 22.78 14.63 18.20
N ARG A 370 21.71 15.41 18.25
CA ARG A 370 21.20 16.03 19.47
C ARG A 370 20.65 14.99 20.45
N THR A 371 19.93 13.98 19.97
CA THR A 371 19.49 12.85 20.79
C THR A 371 20.68 12.09 21.39
N LEU A 372 21.71 11.81 20.60
CA LEU A 372 22.96 11.23 21.11
C LEU A 372 23.64 12.14 22.12
N ALA A 373 23.63 13.46 21.90
CA ALA A 373 24.20 14.41 22.83
C ALA A 373 23.49 14.39 24.19
N ASP A 374 22.16 14.34 24.20
CA ASP A 374 21.37 14.23 25.44
C ASP A 374 21.62 12.89 26.16
N GLN A 375 21.63 11.78 25.42
CA GLN A 375 21.82 10.44 25.98
C GLN A 375 23.23 10.24 26.57
N HIS A 376 24.25 10.78 25.90
CA HIS A 376 25.66 10.61 26.28
C HIS A 376 26.26 11.84 26.96
N ARG A 377 25.43 12.82 27.36
CA ARG A 377 25.82 14.08 28.01
C ARG A 377 26.89 14.89 27.28
N LEU A 378 26.82 14.90 25.95
CA LEU A 378 27.78 15.59 25.07
C LEU A 378 27.45 17.08 24.95
N CYS A 379 28.47 17.89 24.73
CA CYS A 379 28.30 19.32 24.55
C CYS A 379 27.80 19.69 23.14
N CYS A 380 26.57 20.19 23.05
CA CYS A 380 25.98 20.69 21.80
C CYS A 380 26.78 21.81 21.14
N ALA A 381 27.46 22.66 21.93
CA ALA A 381 28.32 23.71 21.38
C ALA A 381 29.55 23.14 20.67
N GLN A 382 30.24 22.17 21.29
CA GLN A 382 31.41 21.51 20.67
C GLN A 382 31.02 20.64 19.47
N LEU A 383 29.79 20.14 19.43
CA LEU A 383 29.23 19.41 18.29
C LEU A 383 28.77 20.33 17.14
N GLY A 384 28.89 21.65 17.27
CA GLY A 384 28.40 22.61 16.27
C GLY A 384 26.86 22.68 16.16
N LEU A 385 26.13 22.13 17.14
CA LEU A 385 24.66 22.15 17.21
C LEU A 385 24.10 23.40 17.89
N GLU A 386 24.96 24.18 18.54
CA GLU A 386 24.63 25.42 19.26
C GLU A 386 25.78 26.42 19.10
N THR A 387 25.48 27.67 18.80
CA THR A 387 26.50 28.72 18.72
C THR A 387 26.58 29.46 20.06
N VAL A 388 27.73 29.38 20.72
CA VAL A 388 28.00 30.07 22.00
C VAL A 388 29.30 30.85 21.92
N GLY A 389 29.41 31.94 22.69
CA GLY A 389 30.67 32.67 22.84
C GLY A 389 31.73 31.82 23.58
N ALA A 390 33.00 32.07 23.31
CA ALA A 390 34.11 31.36 23.97
C ALA A 390 34.00 31.44 25.51
N GLY A 391 34.14 30.29 26.19
CA GLY A 391 34.03 30.18 27.65
C GLY A 391 32.61 30.33 28.23
N ARG A 392 31.58 30.46 27.40
CA ARG A 392 30.18 30.50 27.87
C ARG A 392 29.58 29.08 27.93
N PRO A 393 28.78 28.76 28.96
CA PRO A 393 28.12 27.46 29.04
C PRO A 393 27.03 27.33 27.98
N CYS A 394 26.99 26.17 27.30
CA CYS A 394 25.89 25.80 26.42
C CYS A 394 24.60 25.54 27.20
N PHE A 395 23.45 25.59 26.53
CA PHE A 395 22.15 25.32 27.15
C PHE A 395 22.13 23.97 27.86
N GLY A 396 22.68 22.93 27.23
CA GLY A 396 22.78 21.59 27.81
C GLY A 396 23.51 21.57 29.16
N TYR A 397 24.55 22.40 29.33
CA TYR A 397 25.29 22.48 30.60
C TYR A 397 24.45 23.16 31.69
N GLN A 398 23.75 24.24 31.34
CA GLN A 398 22.86 24.96 32.27
C GLN A 398 21.76 24.06 32.84
N VAL A 399 21.25 23.12 32.03
CA VAL A 399 20.24 22.13 32.45
C VAL A 399 20.84 20.79 32.92
N LYS A 400 22.15 20.74 33.20
CA LYS A 400 22.88 19.54 33.71
C LYS A 400 22.84 18.31 32.80
N ARG A 401 22.68 18.51 31.49
CA ARG A 401 22.72 17.48 30.43
C ARG A 401 24.02 17.46 29.62
N CYS A 402 25.01 18.27 30.00
CA CYS A 402 26.33 18.31 29.36
C CYS A 402 27.40 18.35 30.46
N ASP A 403 28.53 17.69 30.21
CA ASP A 403 29.66 17.62 31.16
C ASP A 403 30.68 18.76 31.00
N GLY A 404 30.39 19.76 30.17
CA GLY A 404 31.02 21.09 30.30
C GLY A 404 32.34 21.32 29.57
N VAL A 405 32.61 20.65 28.44
CA VAL A 405 33.80 20.95 27.60
C VAL A 405 33.85 22.44 27.16
N CYS A 406 32.69 23.09 26.98
CA CYS A 406 32.60 24.50 26.59
C CYS A 406 33.06 25.48 27.68
N VAL A 407 33.08 25.06 28.96
CA VAL A 407 33.53 25.86 30.11
C VAL A 407 34.85 25.35 30.71
N GLY A 408 35.42 24.29 30.14
CA GLY A 408 36.69 23.70 30.60
C GLY A 408 36.56 22.65 31.70
N ASP A 409 35.35 22.29 32.13
CA ASP A 409 35.13 21.25 33.16
C ASP A 409 35.47 19.84 32.67
N MET A 410 35.42 19.63 31.36
CA MET A 410 35.82 18.39 30.69
C MET A 410 36.92 18.68 29.66
N PRO A 411 38.03 17.91 29.64
CA PRO A 411 39.03 18.02 28.59
C PRO A 411 38.44 17.67 27.21
N LEU A 412 38.85 18.41 26.17
CA LEU A 412 38.37 18.19 24.80
C LEU A 412 38.58 16.75 24.33
N ALA A 413 39.76 16.18 24.55
CA ALA A 413 40.04 14.79 24.15
C ALA A 413 39.09 13.77 24.78
N ALA A 414 38.71 13.97 26.04
CA ALA A 414 37.75 13.10 26.72
C ALA A 414 36.32 13.26 26.17
N HIS A 415 35.95 14.48 25.77
CA HIS A 415 34.70 14.75 25.07
C HIS A 415 34.69 14.07 23.69
N THR A 416 35.73 14.26 22.88
CA THR A 416 35.85 13.65 21.54
C THR A 416 35.74 12.14 21.59
N GLU A 417 36.37 11.48 22.57
CA GLU A 417 36.27 10.02 22.74
C GLU A 417 34.83 9.57 23.02
N ARG A 418 34.10 10.31 23.87
CA ARG A 418 32.68 10.02 24.12
C ARG A 418 31.81 10.25 22.88
N VAL A 419 32.14 11.25 22.07
CA VAL A 419 31.47 11.47 20.76
C VAL A 419 31.69 10.27 19.85
N ARG A 420 32.93 9.76 19.75
CA ARG A 420 33.24 8.55 18.94
C ARG A 420 32.46 7.33 19.43
N GLN A 421 32.41 7.11 20.73
CA GLN A 421 31.66 5.99 21.33
C GLN A 421 30.16 6.08 21.05
N ALA A 422 29.57 7.28 21.18
CA ALA A 422 28.16 7.51 20.87
C ALA A 422 27.86 7.27 19.38
N LEU A 423 28.70 7.81 18.50
CA LEU A 423 28.56 7.67 17.04
C LEU A 423 28.81 6.25 16.55
N ALA A 424 29.64 5.45 17.23
CA ALA A 424 29.96 4.08 16.81
C ALA A 424 28.70 3.20 16.59
N THR A 425 27.63 3.47 17.34
CA THR A 425 26.33 2.79 17.18
C THR A 425 25.69 2.99 15.79
N LEU A 426 26.04 4.08 15.11
CA LEU A 426 25.57 4.48 13.79
C LEU A 426 26.58 4.22 12.68
N ARG A 427 27.74 3.62 12.97
CA ARG A 427 28.84 3.46 12.00
C ARG A 427 28.36 2.73 10.74
N LEU A 428 28.74 3.28 9.58
CA LEU A 428 28.55 2.65 8.28
C LEU A 428 29.71 1.70 7.97
N GLU A 429 29.38 0.55 7.40
CA GLU A 429 30.34 -0.36 6.82
C GLU A 429 30.74 0.14 5.42
N THR A 430 32.04 0.09 5.13
CA THR A 430 32.53 0.28 3.77
C THR A 430 32.20 -0.94 2.92
N TRP A 431 32.07 -0.76 1.61
CA TRP A 431 31.87 -1.87 0.69
C TRP A 431 33.06 -2.84 0.79
N PRO A 432 32.86 -4.10 1.22
CA PRO A 432 33.97 -4.96 1.59
C PRO A 432 34.57 -5.75 0.42
N TYR A 433 34.00 -5.65 -0.78
CA TYR A 433 34.43 -6.41 -1.95
C TYR A 433 35.17 -5.53 -2.97
N GLU A 434 36.12 -6.09 -3.71
CA GLU A 434 36.88 -5.36 -4.75
C GLU A 434 36.00 -4.92 -5.94
N GLY A 435 34.83 -5.54 -6.12
CA GLY A 435 33.93 -5.28 -7.24
C GLY A 435 32.49 -5.73 -6.96
N PRO A 436 31.68 -5.86 -8.02
CA PRO A 436 30.30 -6.32 -7.90
C PRO A 436 30.24 -7.76 -7.37
N ILE A 437 29.16 -8.08 -6.67
CA ILE A 437 28.85 -9.43 -6.20
C ILE A 437 27.50 -9.87 -6.76
N ALA A 438 27.31 -11.17 -6.92
CA ALA A 438 26.00 -11.77 -7.06
C ALA A 438 25.65 -12.51 -5.77
N VAL A 439 24.49 -12.19 -5.19
CA VAL A 439 23.88 -12.95 -4.11
C VAL A 439 22.94 -13.97 -4.74
N GLU A 440 23.30 -15.24 -4.66
CA GLU A 440 22.48 -16.36 -5.11
C GLU A 440 21.38 -16.62 -4.08
N GLU A 441 20.11 -16.50 -4.48
CA GLU A 441 18.93 -16.87 -3.71
C GLU A 441 18.26 -18.09 -4.36
N ARG A 442 18.15 -19.19 -3.61
CA ARG A 442 17.46 -20.40 -4.06
C ARG A 442 16.06 -20.47 -3.47
N SER A 443 15.09 -20.82 -4.31
CA SER A 443 13.74 -21.11 -3.84
C SER A 443 13.74 -22.32 -2.91
N ALA A 444 12.96 -22.24 -1.83
CA ALA A 444 12.80 -23.35 -0.88
C ALA A 444 11.96 -24.50 -1.47
N ASP A 445 11.07 -24.19 -2.41
CA ASP A 445 10.06 -25.13 -2.92
C ASP A 445 10.28 -25.50 -4.40
N THR A 446 11.20 -24.84 -5.10
CA THR A 446 11.50 -25.08 -6.52
C THR A 446 12.99 -25.11 -6.80
N SER A 447 13.37 -25.60 -7.98
CA SER A 447 14.73 -25.50 -8.50
C SER A 447 15.06 -24.12 -9.09
N GLU A 448 14.24 -23.11 -8.82
CA GLU A 448 14.46 -21.75 -9.30
C GLU A 448 15.57 -21.08 -8.48
N VAL A 449 16.44 -20.33 -9.17
CA VAL A 449 17.56 -19.63 -8.58
C VAL A 449 17.59 -18.22 -9.16
N ASP A 450 17.67 -17.23 -8.28
CA ASP A 450 17.88 -15.83 -8.64
C ASP A 450 19.29 -15.41 -8.22
N TYR A 451 19.98 -14.68 -9.10
CA TYR A 451 21.26 -14.04 -8.82
C TYR A 451 21.05 -12.54 -8.74
N HIS A 452 21.09 -12.00 -7.53
CA HIS A 452 20.92 -10.58 -7.27
C HIS A 452 22.26 -9.86 -7.34
N VAL A 453 22.46 -9.04 -8.36
CA VAL A 453 23.74 -8.33 -8.56
C VAL A 453 23.74 -7.02 -7.81
N ILE A 454 24.73 -6.85 -6.94
CA ILE A 454 24.88 -5.69 -6.07
C ILE A 454 26.31 -5.20 -6.16
N ASP A 455 26.47 -3.88 -6.26
CA ASP A 455 27.78 -3.24 -6.28
C ASP A 455 27.71 -1.95 -5.49
N ARG A 456 28.67 -1.72 -4.59
CA ARG A 456 28.79 -0.49 -3.80
C ARG A 456 27.49 -0.07 -3.12
N TRP A 457 26.80 -1.04 -2.52
CA TRP A 457 25.48 -0.88 -1.88
C TRP A 457 24.36 -0.42 -2.82
N GLN A 458 24.46 -0.68 -4.11
CA GLN A 458 23.38 -0.50 -5.08
C GLN A 458 22.97 -1.83 -5.69
N TYR A 459 21.67 -2.05 -5.79
CA TYR A 459 21.10 -3.20 -6.46
C TYR A 459 20.96 -2.90 -7.96
N LEU A 460 21.60 -3.73 -8.79
CA LEU A 460 21.73 -3.52 -10.23
C LEU A 460 20.71 -4.34 -11.04
N GLY A 461 20.24 -5.46 -10.48
CA GLY A 461 19.23 -6.30 -11.09
C GLY A 461 19.31 -7.75 -10.64
N THR A 462 18.38 -8.56 -11.17
CA THR A 462 18.33 -10.00 -10.94
C THR A 462 18.38 -10.73 -12.28
N VAL A 463 19.12 -11.84 -12.31
CA VAL A 463 19.13 -12.80 -13.42
C VAL A 463 18.85 -14.20 -12.89
N THR A 464 18.26 -15.06 -13.71
CA THR A 464 17.73 -16.36 -13.27
C THR A 464 18.62 -17.55 -13.64
N SER A 465 19.81 -17.32 -14.19
CA SER A 465 20.76 -18.35 -14.55
C SER A 465 22.20 -17.83 -14.52
N ARG A 466 23.16 -18.74 -14.39
CA ARG A 466 24.59 -18.41 -14.38
C ARG A 466 25.07 -17.89 -15.74
N ASP A 467 24.58 -18.46 -16.83
CA ASP A 467 24.90 -17.95 -18.18
C ASP A 467 24.38 -16.52 -18.39
N ALA A 468 23.18 -16.22 -17.87
CA ALA A 468 22.63 -14.86 -17.92
C ALA A 468 23.41 -13.89 -17.01
N LEU A 469 23.97 -14.39 -15.90
CA LEU A 469 24.84 -13.61 -15.02
C LEU A 469 26.13 -13.21 -15.72
N ASP A 470 26.79 -14.14 -16.41
CA ASP A 470 28.02 -13.83 -17.16
C ASP A 470 27.76 -12.77 -18.24
N ALA A 471 26.65 -12.89 -18.99
CA ALA A 471 26.24 -11.87 -19.97
C ALA A 471 25.84 -10.52 -19.33
N PHE A 472 25.26 -10.55 -18.12
CA PHE A 472 24.87 -9.34 -17.41
C PHE A 472 26.09 -8.59 -16.85
N VAL A 473 27.14 -9.29 -16.43
CA VAL A 473 28.42 -8.68 -15.99
C VAL A 473 29.01 -7.77 -17.06
N ASP A 474 28.94 -8.17 -18.33
CA ASP A 474 29.45 -7.39 -19.46
C ASP A 474 28.63 -6.11 -19.75
N THR A 475 27.40 -6.04 -19.26
CA THR A 475 26.45 -4.95 -19.50
C THR A 475 26.09 -4.17 -18.24
N LEU A 476 26.85 -4.36 -17.15
CA LEU A 476 26.52 -3.74 -15.86
C LEU A 476 26.43 -2.21 -15.97
N PRO A 477 25.36 -1.62 -15.43
CA PRO A 477 25.25 -0.17 -15.39
C PRO A 477 26.35 0.44 -14.52
N ALA A 478 26.78 1.65 -14.88
CA ALA A 478 27.73 2.41 -14.08
C ALA A 478 27.12 2.77 -12.71
N VAL A 479 27.83 2.42 -11.64
CA VAL A 479 27.39 2.64 -10.26
C VAL A 479 27.89 4.00 -9.79
N THR A 480 26.97 4.95 -9.56
CA THR A 480 27.29 6.37 -9.33
C THR A 480 26.86 6.90 -7.96
N GLY A 481 26.58 6.03 -6.99
CA GLY A 481 25.99 6.45 -5.71
C GLY A 481 25.89 5.34 -4.65
N PHE A 482 25.07 5.60 -3.64
CA PHE A 482 24.84 4.72 -2.48
C PHE A 482 23.33 4.62 -2.25
N ASP A 483 22.81 3.40 -2.13
CA ASP A 483 21.40 3.18 -1.83
C ASP A 483 21.21 2.81 -0.34
N PRO A 484 20.66 3.72 0.48
CA PRO A 484 20.50 3.49 1.90
C PRO A 484 19.53 2.34 2.22
N ASP A 485 18.58 2.02 1.35
CA ASP A 485 17.65 0.91 1.58
C ASP A 485 18.35 -0.43 1.36
N ILE A 486 19.20 -0.52 0.34
CA ILE A 486 20.03 -1.71 0.08
C ILE A 486 21.05 -1.90 1.20
N TYR A 487 21.70 -0.82 1.66
CA TYR A 487 22.59 -0.88 2.81
C TYR A 487 21.85 -1.34 4.09
N ARG A 488 20.63 -0.86 4.35
CA ARG A 488 19.86 -1.34 5.51
C ARG A 488 19.48 -2.81 5.39
N LEU A 489 19.17 -3.26 4.18
CA LEU A 489 18.78 -4.64 3.93
C LEU A 489 19.96 -5.61 4.07
N LEU A 490 21.16 -5.22 3.62
CA LEU A 490 22.28 -6.14 3.42
C LEU A 490 23.59 -5.74 4.12
N GLY A 491 23.74 -4.49 4.54
CA GLY A 491 24.99 -3.86 5.02
C GLY A 491 25.78 -4.71 6.01
N ARG A 492 25.23 -4.86 7.22
CA ARG A 492 25.88 -5.64 8.29
C ARG A 492 26.06 -7.12 7.93
N ARG A 493 25.12 -7.69 7.15
CA ARG A 493 25.12 -9.11 6.79
C ARG A 493 26.24 -9.43 5.79
N LEU A 494 26.40 -8.63 4.74
CA LEU A 494 27.47 -8.77 3.76
C LEU A 494 28.84 -8.51 4.38
N ALA A 495 28.96 -7.51 5.27
CA ALA A 495 30.21 -7.25 6.00
C ALA A 495 30.62 -8.45 6.87
N ALA A 496 29.67 -9.06 7.60
CA ALA A 496 29.94 -10.26 8.38
C ALA A 496 30.33 -11.48 7.52
N LEU A 497 29.66 -11.68 6.38
CA LEU A 497 29.97 -12.76 5.44
C LEU A 497 31.37 -12.66 4.83
N HIS A 498 31.81 -11.43 4.50
CA HIS A 498 33.16 -11.21 4.00
C HIS A 498 34.23 -11.57 5.05
N GLN A 499 33.98 -11.25 6.33
CA GLN A 499 34.89 -11.59 7.43
C GLN A 499 34.90 -13.08 7.76
N ALA A 500 33.81 -13.80 7.49
CA ALA A 500 33.65 -15.19 7.89
C ALA A 500 34.34 -16.21 6.96
N SER A 501 34.78 -15.83 5.75
CA SER A 501 35.53 -16.66 4.78
C SER A 501 35.28 -18.17 4.87
N ASP A 502 34.02 -18.59 4.81
CA ASP A 502 33.56 -19.91 4.40
C ASP A 502 32.03 -19.86 4.29
N THR A 503 31.48 -20.54 3.29
CA THR A 503 30.06 -20.50 2.91
C THR A 503 29.15 -20.86 4.07
N VAL A 504 28.44 -19.89 4.66
CA VAL A 504 27.45 -20.14 5.71
C VAL A 504 26.03 -19.91 5.20
N VAL A 505 25.18 -20.89 5.49
CA VAL A 505 23.74 -20.99 5.19
C VAL A 505 22.93 -20.06 6.10
N TYR A 506 21.99 -19.26 5.58
CA TYR A 506 21.22 -18.31 6.42
C TYR A 506 19.70 -18.25 6.17
N ASP A 507 18.99 -17.77 7.19
CA ASP A 507 17.54 -17.51 7.25
C ASP A 507 17.30 -15.99 7.22
N VAL A 508 16.37 -15.51 6.38
CA VAL A 508 16.17 -14.07 6.08
C VAL A 508 15.27 -13.36 7.11
N THR A 509 14.65 -14.09 8.03
CA THR A 509 13.52 -13.63 8.87
C THR A 509 13.80 -12.52 9.89
N ASP A 510 15.05 -12.23 10.28
CA ASP A 510 15.39 -11.25 11.34
C ASP A 510 15.99 -9.93 10.82
N ALA A 511 15.18 -9.11 10.14
CA ALA A 511 15.57 -7.75 9.70
C ALA A 511 14.90 -6.63 10.52
N GLN A 512 14.64 -6.84 11.81
CA GLN A 512 14.12 -5.81 12.71
C GLN A 512 15.05 -5.61 13.91
N SER A 513 15.88 -4.56 13.87
CA SER A 513 16.30 -3.76 15.03
C SER A 513 17.42 -2.77 14.66
N VAL A 514 17.05 -1.68 13.98
CA VAL A 514 17.71 -0.37 14.19
C VAL A 514 16.61 0.68 14.21
N ALA A 515 16.51 1.39 15.33
CA ALA A 515 15.39 2.19 15.79
C ALA A 515 14.73 3.06 14.71
N VAL A 516 13.47 2.72 14.40
CA VAL A 516 12.39 3.65 14.04
C VAL A 516 11.20 3.19 14.85
N GLU A 517 10.75 4.00 15.81
CA GLU A 517 9.48 3.80 16.51
C GLU A 517 8.35 3.81 15.47
N ASP A 518 7.64 2.69 15.33
CA ASP A 518 6.17 2.57 15.43
C ASP A 518 5.70 1.17 14.97
N ASP A 519 4.75 0.63 15.75
CA ASP A 519 4.19 -0.72 15.80
C ASP A 519 3.70 -1.35 14.48
N ILE A 520 4.10 -2.61 14.21
CA ILE A 520 3.30 -3.60 13.43
C ILE A 520 3.57 -5.03 13.99
N PRO A 521 2.54 -5.91 14.12
CA PRO A 521 2.65 -7.17 14.86
C PRO A 521 3.43 -8.27 14.13
N THR A 522 4.20 -9.01 14.92
CA THR A 522 4.89 -10.26 14.60
C THR A 522 3.92 -11.42 14.30
N SER A 523 4.01 -12.02 13.11
CA SER A 523 4.06 -13.49 12.96
C SER A 523 4.35 -13.87 11.50
N VAL A 524 5.32 -14.79 11.34
CA VAL A 524 5.34 -15.98 10.46
C VAL A 524 6.80 -16.44 10.42
N ARG A 525 7.11 -17.58 11.06
CA ARG A 525 8.39 -18.27 10.93
C ARG A 525 8.44 -18.95 9.56
N GLY A 526 9.29 -18.48 8.65
CA GLY A 526 9.58 -19.09 7.35
C GLY A 526 10.79 -20.02 7.40
N LYS A 527 10.87 -21.00 6.49
CA LYS A 527 12.04 -21.88 6.30
C LYS A 527 13.17 -21.11 5.59
N ALA A 528 14.41 -21.33 6.02
CA ALA A 528 15.61 -20.66 5.53
C ALA A 528 15.90 -20.88 4.03
N ALA A 529 16.15 -19.79 3.30
CA ALA A 529 16.65 -19.82 1.92
C ALA A 529 18.19 -19.73 1.93
N LEU A 530 18.86 -20.75 1.38
CA LEU A 530 20.33 -20.75 1.24
C LEU A 530 20.79 -19.58 0.36
N LEU A 531 21.62 -18.71 0.93
CA LEU A 531 22.26 -17.59 0.23
C LEU A 531 23.76 -17.86 0.03
N ALA A 532 24.25 -17.75 -1.20
CA ALA A 532 25.68 -17.79 -1.51
C ALA A 532 26.12 -16.47 -2.13
N VAL A 533 27.31 -15.97 -1.76
CA VAL A 533 27.89 -14.75 -2.33
C VAL A 533 28.96 -15.12 -3.34
N LEU A 534 28.77 -14.70 -4.59
CA LEU A 534 29.70 -14.91 -5.69
C LEU A 534 30.38 -13.58 -6.03
N PRO A 535 31.70 -13.44 -5.82
CA PRO A 535 32.42 -12.28 -6.34
C PRO A 535 32.41 -12.32 -7.87
N LEU A 536 32.12 -11.18 -8.50
CA LEU A 536 32.10 -11.06 -9.95
C LEU A 536 33.37 -10.33 -10.39
N SER A 537 34.23 -11.05 -11.09
CA SER A 537 35.38 -10.45 -11.74
C SER A 537 34.89 -9.64 -12.94
N ARG A 538 35.01 -8.31 -12.88
CA ARG A 538 34.98 -7.53 -14.12
C ARG A 538 36.16 -8.00 -14.98
N PRO A 539 35.99 -8.34 -16.27
CA PRO A 539 37.15 -8.44 -17.15
C PRO A 539 37.90 -7.11 -17.03
N ALA A 540 39.18 -7.20 -16.66
CA ALA A 540 40.01 -6.03 -16.39
C ALA A 540 39.78 -5.00 -17.48
N PHE A 541 39.24 -3.85 -17.11
CA PHE A 541 39.13 -2.70 -17.99
C PHE A 541 40.54 -2.50 -18.56
N ARG A 542 40.75 -2.73 -19.86
CA ARG A 542 41.95 -2.19 -20.51
C ARG A 542 41.86 -0.71 -20.25
N LEU A 543 42.71 -0.20 -19.37
CA LEU A 543 43.10 1.20 -19.39
C LEU A 543 43.61 1.45 -20.81
N SER A 544 42.74 1.92 -21.70
CA SER A 544 43.23 2.68 -22.84
C SER A 544 43.95 3.85 -22.21
N SER A 545 45.28 3.81 -22.31
CA SER A 545 46.14 4.95 -22.07
C SER A 545 45.42 6.20 -22.56
N LEU A 546 45.23 7.15 -21.63
CA LEU A 546 44.82 8.50 -21.93
C LEU A 546 45.72 9.02 -23.07
N ASP A 547 45.18 9.08 -24.29
CA ASP A 547 45.69 10.05 -25.24
C ASP A 547 45.41 11.43 -24.62
N PRO A 548 46.43 12.30 -24.46
CA PRO A 548 46.24 13.61 -23.87
C PRO A 548 45.24 14.40 -24.74
N PRO A 549 44.31 15.16 -24.13
CA PRO A 549 43.36 15.97 -24.89
C PRO A 549 44.13 16.95 -25.78
N ALA A 550 43.76 17.01 -27.05
CA ALA A 550 44.31 17.96 -28.00
C ALA A 550 44.20 19.41 -27.48
N PRO A 551 45.21 20.27 -27.70
CA PRO A 551 45.20 21.63 -27.20
C PRO A 551 44.02 22.42 -27.79
N THR A 552 43.23 23.02 -26.91
CA THR A 552 42.14 23.94 -27.27
C THR A 552 42.70 25.19 -27.96
N PRO A 553 42.07 25.70 -29.04
CA PRO A 553 42.49 26.95 -29.66
C PRO A 553 42.18 28.15 -28.76
N ASP A 554 43.08 29.15 -28.79
CA ASP A 554 43.09 30.34 -27.95
C ASP A 554 41.77 31.13 -27.94
N LYS A 555 41.36 31.55 -26.75
CA LYS A 555 40.26 32.52 -26.55
C LYS A 555 40.71 33.93 -26.99
N PRO A 556 39.92 34.67 -27.77
CA PRO A 556 40.16 36.09 -27.97
C PRO A 556 39.82 36.89 -26.71
N SER A 557 40.65 37.90 -26.46
CA SER A 557 40.66 38.86 -25.36
C SER A 557 39.30 39.50 -25.06
N ALA A 558 38.95 39.56 -23.77
CA ALA A 558 37.83 40.30 -23.24
C ALA A 558 38.14 41.81 -23.19
N ALA A 559 37.70 42.52 -24.23
CA ALA A 559 37.44 43.95 -24.13
C ALA A 559 36.28 44.28 -25.06
N LEU A 560 35.09 44.50 -24.49
CA LEU A 560 34.17 45.60 -24.83
C LEU A 560 32.79 45.40 -24.17
N LEU A 561 32.39 46.44 -23.45
CA LEU A 561 31.02 46.94 -23.26
C LEU A 561 30.14 46.33 -22.15
N ARG A 562 30.24 46.99 -20.99
CA ARG A 562 29.08 47.39 -20.17
C ARG A 562 27.95 47.90 -21.08
N ARG A 563 26.72 47.39 -20.93
CA ARG A 563 25.46 48.17 -21.03
C ARG A 563 24.30 47.44 -20.35
N ARG A 564 23.46 48.24 -19.70
CA ARG A 564 22.34 47.90 -18.80
C ARG A 564 21.23 47.09 -19.49
N ARG A 565 20.57 46.20 -18.75
CA ARG A 565 19.26 45.64 -19.13
C ARG A 565 18.16 46.70 -18.91
N PRO A 566 17.24 46.94 -19.86
CA PRO A 566 16.01 47.69 -19.60
C PRO A 566 14.93 46.80 -19.00
N CYS A 567 14.11 47.42 -18.14
CA CYS A 567 12.87 46.89 -17.57
C CYS A 567 11.79 46.79 -18.67
N PRO A 568 10.93 45.76 -18.69
CA PRO A 568 9.82 45.72 -19.64
C PRO A 568 8.60 46.48 -19.10
N GLU A 569 8.21 47.54 -19.82
CA GLU A 569 6.88 48.15 -19.76
C GLU A 569 6.04 47.59 -20.92
N ASP A 570 4.97 46.87 -20.59
CA ASP A 570 3.62 46.88 -21.23
C ASP A 570 2.90 45.52 -21.01
N PRO A 571 1.83 45.47 -20.19
CA PRO A 571 1.03 44.25 -19.96
C PRO A 571 0.08 43.85 -21.11
N ALA A 572 0.09 44.52 -22.26
CA ALA A 572 -0.92 44.32 -23.31
C ALA A 572 -0.67 43.14 -24.29
N GLN A 573 0.41 42.37 -24.16
CA GLN A 573 0.78 41.34 -25.17
C GLN A 573 0.27 39.90 -24.91
N TYR A 574 -0.58 39.68 -23.89
CA TYR A 574 -1.22 38.38 -23.66
C TYR A 574 -2.76 38.48 -23.69
N ARG A 575 -3.33 38.58 -24.89
CA ARG A 575 -4.74 38.23 -25.13
C ARG A 575 -4.84 37.19 -26.24
N LEU A 576 -5.27 35.99 -25.87
CA LEU A 576 -5.77 34.98 -26.81
C LEU A 576 -7.23 35.32 -27.18
N PRO A 577 -7.66 35.11 -28.43
CA PRO A 577 -9.05 35.33 -28.83
C PRO A 577 -9.93 34.18 -28.32
N PHE A 578 -10.97 34.53 -27.56
CA PHE A 578 -12.17 33.71 -27.41
C PHE A 578 -13.11 34.09 -28.55
N ASP A 579 -13.37 33.16 -29.47
CA ASP A 579 -14.55 33.22 -30.32
C ASP A 579 -15.70 32.46 -29.63
N ALA A 580 -16.84 33.13 -29.59
CA ALA A 580 -18.11 32.61 -29.14
C ALA A 580 -18.87 32.06 -30.35
N GLN A 581 -19.37 30.83 -30.22
CA GLN A 581 -20.64 30.37 -30.79
C GLN A 581 -21.13 29.14 -30.02
#